data_AF-A0A3Q8BTF8-F1
#
_entry.id   AF-A0A3Q8BTF8-F1
#
_cell.length_a   1.000
_cell.length_b   1.000
_cell.length_c   1.000
_cell.angle_alpha   90.00
_cell.angle_beta   90.00
_cell.angle_gamma   90.00
#
_symmetry.space_group_name_H-M   'P 1'
#
loop_
_entity.id
_entity.type
_entity.pdbx_description
1 polymer ?
#
loop_
_entity_poly.entity_id
_entity_poly.type
_entity_poly.pdbx_seq_one_letter_code
_entity_poly.pdbx_strand_id
1 'polypeptide(L)'
;MFFIMVVVLVFFFKMILILVLYGGEFFLKIKDYSACKVVAFESGFKSVGKIQNSFSIHFFIMMLMFVIFDLEVVMLLGILISDMNMVFIFWFLFMFILGGFYMEWWYGKLMWII
;
A
#
# COMPACT_ATOMS: atom_id res chain seq x y z
N MET A 1 30.62 -5.94 15.89
CA MET A 1 30.42 -5.00 17.03
C MET A 1 30.16 -3.57 16.56
N PHE A 2 31.04 -2.99 15.72
CA PHE A 2 30.85 -1.62 15.18
C PHE A 2 29.52 -1.43 14.42
N PHE A 3 29.14 -2.39 13.57
CA PHE A 3 27.87 -2.34 12.85
C PHE A 3 26.64 -2.31 13.79
N ILE A 4 26.62 -3.14 14.83
CA ILE A 4 25.56 -3.13 15.85
C ILE A 4 25.49 -1.77 16.54
N MET A 5 26.65 -1.17 16.88
CA MET A 5 26.70 0.13 17.54
C MET A 5 26.11 1.25 16.67
N VAL A 6 26.41 1.24 15.37
CA VAL A 6 25.88 2.21 14.41
C VAL A 6 24.35 2.06 14.27
N VAL A 7 23.84 0.82 14.16
CA VAL A 7 22.39 0.56 14.06
C VAL A 7 21.65 1.06 15.30
N VAL A 8 22.18 0.79 16.49
CA VAL A 8 21.58 1.25 17.76
C VAL A 8 21.55 2.78 17.81
N LEU A 9 22.62 3.46 17.40
CA LEU A 9 22.70 4.92 17.39
C LEU A 9 21.68 5.54 16.42
N VAL A 10 21.56 4.99 15.22
CA VAL A 10 20.55 5.44 14.22
C VAL A 10 19.13 5.26 14.75
N PHE A 11 18.86 4.16 15.45
CA PHE A 11 17.54 3.91 16.04
C PHE A 11 17.18 4.95 17.09
N PHE A 12 18.08 5.25 18.03
CA PHE A 12 17.83 6.27 19.05
C PHE A 12 17.68 7.67 18.45
N PHE A 13 18.49 8.02 17.46
CA PHE A 13 18.37 9.31 16.77
C PHE A 13 17.00 9.47 16.11
N LYS A 14 16.48 8.42 15.45
CA LYS A 14 15.15 8.42 14.84
C LYS A 14 14.04 8.59 15.88
N MET A 15 14.13 7.90 17.01
CA MET A 15 13.14 8.00 18.09
C MET A 15 13.10 9.41 18.67
N ILE A 16 14.26 10.02 18.90
CA ILE A 16 14.39 11.42 19.37
C ILE A 16 13.76 12.37 18.36
N LEU A 17 14.08 12.22 17.06
CA LEU A 17 13.50 13.07 16.02
C LEU A 17 11.97 12.99 15.97
N ILE A 18 11.40 11.78 16.06
CA ILE A 18 9.95 11.61 16.06
C ILE A 18 9.32 12.31 17.27
N LEU A 19 9.90 12.14 18.46
CA LEU A 19 9.42 12.79 19.68
C LEU A 19 9.49 14.32 19.59
N VAL A 20 10.59 14.87 19.07
CA VAL A 20 10.76 16.32 18.91
C VAL A 20 9.76 16.88 17.90
N LEU A 21 9.57 16.22 16.76
CA LEU A 21 8.66 16.71 15.71
C LEU A 21 7.20 16.60 16.15
N TYR A 22 6.75 15.44 16.63
CA TYR A 22 5.36 15.28 17.11
C TYR A 22 5.08 16.10 18.37
N GLY A 23 6.04 16.17 19.29
CA GLY A 23 5.95 17.01 20.48
C GLY A 23 5.88 18.49 20.12
N GLY A 24 6.74 18.94 19.21
CA GLY A 24 6.74 20.32 18.70
C GLY A 24 5.39 20.70 18.10
N GLU A 25 4.83 19.86 17.23
CA GLU A 25 3.49 20.04 16.66
C GLU A 25 2.39 20.10 17.73
N PHE A 26 2.50 19.30 18.80
CA PHE A 26 1.53 19.33 19.88
C PHE A 26 1.57 20.63 20.69
N PHE A 27 2.77 21.14 21.01
CA PHE A 27 2.94 22.32 21.85
C PHE A 27 2.81 23.65 21.10
N LEU A 28 3.28 23.74 19.85
CA LEU A 28 3.28 24.98 19.08
C LEU A 28 1.93 25.28 18.41
N LYS A 29 1.09 24.26 18.20
CA LYS A 29 -0.15 24.40 17.45
C LYS A 29 -1.26 25.01 18.30
N ILE A 30 -1.69 26.22 17.91
CA ILE A 30 -2.90 26.86 18.43
C ILE A 30 -4.11 26.11 17.85
N LYS A 31 -4.87 25.43 18.71
CA LYS A 31 -6.05 24.64 18.32
C LYS A 31 -7.32 25.42 18.61
N ASP A 32 -7.98 25.89 17.56
CA ASP A 32 -9.36 26.37 17.64
C ASP A 32 -10.33 25.21 17.50
N TYR A 33 -11.19 25.01 18.50
CA TYR A 33 -12.21 23.96 18.53
C TYR A 33 -13.60 24.49 18.16
N SER A 34 -13.69 25.32 17.13
CA SER A 34 -15.00 25.79 16.65
C SER A 34 -15.79 24.63 16.03
N ALA A 35 -17.10 24.58 16.25
CA ALA A 35 -17.95 23.49 15.77
C ALA A 35 -17.83 23.27 14.25
N CYS A 36 -17.71 24.34 13.46
CA CYS A 36 -17.52 24.28 12.01
C CYS A 36 -16.19 23.63 11.57
N LYS A 37 -15.16 23.63 12.43
CA LYS A 37 -13.84 23.04 12.13
C LYS A 37 -13.75 21.58 12.56
N VAL A 38 -14.61 21.15 13.50
CA VAL A 38 -14.64 19.78 14.03
C VAL A 38 -15.59 18.87 13.24
N VAL A 39 -16.54 19.45 12.49
CA VAL A 39 -17.48 18.71 11.63
C VAL A 39 -16.86 18.42 10.25
N ALA A 40 -17.22 17.28 9.67
CA ALA A 40 -16.81 16.90 8.31
C ALA A 40 -17.30 17.92 7.27
N PHE A 41 -16.48 18.19 6.26
CA PHE A 41 -16.85 19.11 5.19
C PHE A 41 -17.89 18.47 4.26
N GLU A 42 -19.08 19.07 4.18
CA GLU A 42 -20.18 18.63 3.31
C GLU A 42 -20.69 19.77 2.42
N SER A 43 -19.77 20.62 1.92
CA SER A 43 -20.10 21.73 1.02
C SER A 43 -21.19 22.67 1.55
N GLY A 44 -21.25 22.86 2.88
CA GLY A 44 -22.23 23.74 3.54
C GLY A 44 -23.58 23.09 3.85
N PHE A 45 -23.75 21.81 3.54
CA PHE A 45 -24.95 21.05 3.89
C PHE A 45 -24.80 20.33 5.24
N LYS A 46 -25.94 19.92 5.81
CA LYS A 46 -25.96 19.01 6.97
C LYS A 46 -25.92 17.58 6.47
N SER A 47 -25.30 16.69 7.23
CA SER A 47 -25.12 15.29 6.85
C SER A 47 -26.47 14.61 6.81
N VAL A 48 -27.00 14.36 5.61
CA VAL A 48 -28.25 13.63 5.42
C VAL A 48 -27.90 12.20 5.01
N GLY A 49 -28.09 11.26 5.94
CA GLY A 49 -28.02 9.83 5.65
C GLY A 49 -26.89 9.08 6.35
N LYS A 50 -26.88 7.75 6.16
CA LYS A 50 -25.79 6.88 6.62
C LYS A 50 -24.71 6.84 5.54
N ILE A 51 -23.44 6.96 5.96
CA ILE A 51 -22.25 6.84 5.10
C ILE A 51 -21.98 5.34 4.79
N GLN A 52 -23.02 4.59 4.47
CA GLN A 52 -22.90 3.20 4.04
C GLN A 52 -22.93 3.21 2.51
N ASN A 53 -21.81 3.62 1.92
CA ASN A 53 -21.64 3.45 0.49
C ASN A 53 -21.55 1.95 0.18
N SER A 54 -22.32 1.50 -0.80
CA SER A 54 -22.14 0.18 -1.39
C SER A 54 -20.71 0.08 -1.92
N PHE A 55 -19.94 -0.86 -1.38
CA PHE A 55 -18.57 -1.10 -1.82
C PHE A 55 -18.58 -1.61 -3.27
N SER A 56 -17.73 -1.05 -4.14
CA SER A 56 -17.67 -1.49 -5.53
C SER A 56 -16.84 -2.77 -5.65
N ILE A 57 -17.42 -3.80 -6.26
CA ILE A 57 -16.75 -5.11 -6.45
C ILE A 57 -15.46 -4.97 -7.28
N HIS A 58 -15.38 -3.95 -8.14
CA HIS A 58 -14.19 -3.63 -8.93
C HIS A 58 -12.95 -3.41 -8.06
N PHE A 59 -13.05 -2.66 -6.95
CA PHE A 59 -11.91 -2.47 -6.04
C PHE A 59 -11.47 -3.76 -5.36
N PHE A 60 -12.41 -4.66 -5.05
CA PHE A 60 -12.09 -5.96 -4.49
C PHE A 60 -11.34 -6.85 -5.49
N ILE A 61 -11.75 -6.86 -6.76
CA ILE A 61 -11.07 -7.62 -7.81
C ILE A 61 -9.64 -7.09 -8.00
N MET A 62 -9.45 -5.76 -8.05
CA MET A 62 -8.11 -5.15 -8.14
C MET A 62 -7.21 -5.53 -6.95
N MET A 63 -7.76 -5.58 -5.73
CA MET A 63 -7.01 -6.00 -4.55
C MET A 63 -6.60 -7.48 -4.63
N LEU A 64 -7.52 -8.36 -5.00
CA LEU A 64 -7.23 -9.79 -5.17
C LEU A 64 -6.13 -10.01 -6.21
N MET A 65 -6.21 -9.26 -7.33
CA MET A 65 -5.20 -9.30 -8.38
C MET A 65 -3.82 -8.92 -7.87
N PHE A 66 -3.74 -7.84 -7.08
CA PHE A 66 -2.49 -7.39 -6.49
C PHE A 66 -1.87 -8.46 -5.57
N VAL A 67 -2.67 -9.13 -4.73
CA VAL A 67 -2.18 -10.16 -3.82
C VAL A 67 -1.63 -11.38 -4.58
N ILE A 68 -2.32 -11.82 -5.64
CA ILE A 68 -1.87 -12.94 -6.46
C ILE A 68 -0.56 -12.59 -7.18
N PHE A 69 -0.50 -11.42 -7.81
CA PHE A 69 0.69 -10.97 -8.53
C PHE A 69 1.90 -10.77 -7.61
N ASP A 70 1.71 -10.27 -6.39
CA ASP A 70 2.79 -10.13 -5.40
C ASP A 70 3.38 -11.49 -5.02
N LEU A 71 2.53 -12.52 -4.84
CA LEU A 71 2.97 -13.89 -4.57
C LEU A 71 3.75 -14.48 -5.76
N GLU A 72 3.30 -14.24 -6.98
CA GLU A 72 3.99 -14.68 -8.21
C GLU A 72 5.37 -14.04 -8.36
N VAL A 73 5.51 -12.74 -8.04
CA VAL A 73 6.81 -12.06 -8.05
C VAL A 73 7.74 -12.64 -6.99
N VAL A 74 7.24 -12.94 -5.79
CA VAL A 74 8.04 -13.61 -4.74
C VAL A 74 8.54 -14.98 -5.21
N MET A 75 7.70 -15.77 -5.89
CA MET A 75 8.12 -17.06 -6.47
C MET A 75 9.20 -16.89 -7.53
N LEU A 76 9.05 -15.89 -8.40
CA LEU A 76 10.01 -15.60 -9.47
C LEU A 76 11.38 -15.16 -8.90
N LEU A 77 11.39 -14.33 -7.86
CA LEU A 77 12.61 -13.96 -7.14
C LEU A 77 13.27 -15.15 -6.44
N GLY A 78 12.47 -16.05 -5.86
CA GLY A 78 12.98 -17.27 -5.21
C GLY A 78 13.79 -18.15 -6.16
N ILE A 79 13.32 -18.33 -7.40
CA ILE A 79 13.98 -19.15 -8.42
C ILE A 79 15.28 -18.50 -8.91
N LEU A 80 15.32 -17.18 -9.03
CA LEU A 80 16.54 -16.45 -9.41
C LEU A 80 17.66 -16.65 -8.39
N ILE A 81 17.32 -16.79 -7.11
CA ILE A 81 18.30 -16.96 -6.03
C ILE A 81 18.73 -18.42 -5.89
N SER A 82 17.85 -19.39 -6.18
CA SER A 82 18.10 -20.80 -5.89
C SER A 82 19.12 -21.46 -6.81
N ASP A 83 19.00 -21.29 -8.13
CA ASP A 83 19.88 -21.94 -9.09
C ASP A 83 19.86 -21.26 -10.46
N MET A 84 21.03 -20.83 -10.94
CA MET A 84 21.18 -20.20 -12.27
C MET A 84 20.87 -21.16 -13.42
N ASN A 85 20.86 -22.47 -13.20
CA ASN A 85 20.53 -23.47 -14.22
C ASN A 85 19.01 -23.68 -14.40
N MET A 86 18.17 -23.08 -13.55
CA MET A 86 16.71 -23.15 -13.66
C MET A 86 16.11 -22.09 -14.60
N VAL A 87 16.88 -21.64 -15.61
CA VAL A 87 16.44 -20.63 -16.59
C VAL A 87 15.16 -21.04 -17.31
N PHE A 88 14.99 -22.33 -17.62
CA PHE A 88 13.78 -22.83 -18.26
C PHE A 88 12.52 -22.66 -17.40
N ILE A 89 12.63 -22.95 -16.09
CA ILE A 89 11.51 -22.81 -15.14
C ILE A 89 11.20 -21.34 -14.92
N PHE A 90 12.23 -20.48 -14.87
CA PHE A 90 12.07 -19.03 -14.81
C PHE A 90 11.26 -18.50 -16.01
N TRP A 91 11.66 -18.85 -17.23
CA TRP A 91 10.96 -18.40 -18.43
C TRP A 91 9.54 -18.94 -18.51
N PHE A 92 9.31 -20.19 -18.10
CA PHE A 92 7.97 -20.76 -18.04
C PHE A 92 7.05 -19.98 -17.09
N LEU A 93 7.51 -19.72 -15.86
CA LEU A 93 6.73 -18.94 -14.88
C LEU A 93 6.55 -17.49 -15.32
N PHE A 94 7.57 -16.86 -15.90
CA PHE A 94 7.45 -15.51 -16.42
C PHE A 94 6.37 -15.40 -17.52
N MET A 95 6.34 -16.36 -18.44
CA MET A 95 5.31 -16.41 -19.48
C MET A 95 3.92 -16.73 -18.91
N PHE A 96 3.84 -17.56 -17.86
CA PHE A 96 2.60 -17.83 -17.15
C PHE A 96 2.01 -16.55 -16.53
N ILE A 97 2.84 -15.76 -15.83
CA ILE A 97 2.43 -14.48 -15.22
C ILE A 97 1.94 -13.51 -16.30
N LEU A 98 2.69 -13.35 -17.40
CA LEU A 98 2.30 -12.48 -18.52
C LEU A 98 0.98 -12.93 -19.18
N GLY A 99 0.79 -14.24 -19.34
CA GLY A 99 -0.43 -14.82 -19.90
C GLY A 99 -1.64 -14.60 -18.99
N GLY A 100 -1.48 -14.79 -17.68
CA GLY A 100 -2.53 -14.52 -16.69
C GLY A 100 -2.97 -13.06 -16.71
N PHE A 101 -2.01 -12.14 -16.70
CA PHE A 101 -2.27 -10.70 -16.78
C PHE A 101 -2.99 -10.31 -18.09
N TYR A 102 -2.55 -10.86 -19.22
CA TYR A 102 -3.21 -10.61 -20.51
C TYR A 102 -4.66 -11.11 -20.53
N MET A 103 -4.92 -12.31 -19.98
CA MET A 103 -6.27 -12.86 -19.90
C MET A 103 -7.19 -11.95 -19.09
N GLU A 104 -6.76 -11.46 -17.94
CA GLU A 104 -7.57 -10.59 -17.08
C GLU A 104 -7.84 -9.22 -17.69
N TRP A 105 -6.87 -8.69 -18.43
CA TRP A 105 -7.08 -7.49 -19.22
C TRP A 105 -8.14 -7.74 -20.30
N TRP A 106 -8.06 -8.87 -21.01
CA TRP A 106 -9.03 -9.20 -22.03
C TRP A 106 -10.45 -9.39 -21.48
N TYR A 107 -10.58 -9.92 -20.25
CA TYR A 107 -11.85 -10.00 -19.52
C TYR A 107 -12.38 -8.65 -19.02
N GLY A 108 -11.65 -7.55 -19.23
CA GLY A 108 -12.08 -6.21 -18.84
C GLY A 108 -12.13 -5.97 -17.33
N LYS A 109 -11.57 -6.88 -16.51
CA LYS A 109 -11.55 -6.74 -15.05
C LYS A 109 -10.72 -5.55 -14.56
N LEU A 110 -9.75 -5.13 -15.38
CA LEU A 110 -8.87 -4.00 -15.14
C LEU A 110 -9.45 -2.66 -15.64
N MET A 111 -10.54 -2.70 -16.40
CA MET A 111 -11.13 -1.50 -17.00
C MET A 111 -12.10 -0.86 -16.01
N TRP A 112 -11.77 0.34 -15.56
CA TRP A 112 -12.72 1.17 -14.84
C TRP A 112 -13.56 1.94 -15.86
N ILE A 113 -14.75 1.42 -16.15
CA ILE A 113 -15.78 2.19 -16.85
C ILE A 113 -16.55 2.94 -15.76
N ILE A 114 -16.50 4.27 -15.83
CA ILE A 114 -17.31 5.18 -15.00
C ILE A 114 -18.78 5.07 -15.42
#